data_AF-A0A950CXB6-F1
#
_entry.id   AF-A0A950CXB6-F1
#
_cell.length_a   1.000
_cell.length_b   1.000
_cell.length_c   1.000
_cell.angle_alpha   90.00
_cell.angle_beta   90.00
_cell.angle_gamma   90.00
#
_symmetry.space_group_name_H-M   'P 1'
#
loop_
_entity.id
_entity.type
_entity.pdbx_description
1 polymer ?
#
loop_
_entity_poly.entity_id
_entity_poly.type
_entity_poly.pdbx_seq_one_letter_code
_entity_poly.pdbx_strand_id
1 'polypeptide(L)'
;TGMGRVIRPIQHHAANIEEILRDPGFNHLYFDISWNEVAKYIISSPEATKITADVINRYPDRFLFGTDEVAHRDWASYSRVFYMYQPLWNLLDADASAKVRRENYVRLFDAARQKVRNWERAHAVPGTGVAPSAVATH
;
A
#
# COMPACT_ATOMS: atom_id res chain seq x y z
N THR A 1 -18.27 2.87 -2.47
CA THR A 1 -18.53 2.56 -3.90
C THR A 1 -17.57 1.47 -4.32
N GLY A 2 -18.08 0.30 -4.71
CA GLY A 2 -17.22 -0.83 -5.10
C GLY A 2 -17.89 -2.19 -4.94
N MET A 3 -19.18 -2.30 -5.28
CA MET A 3 -19.89 -3.58 -5.32
C MET A 3 -20.38 -3.79 -6.75
N GLY A 4 -19.92 -4.86 -7.41
CA GLY A 4 -20.64 -5.42 -8.57
C GLY A 4 -19.92 -5.49 -9.92
N ARG A 5 -18.60 -5.26 -10.03
CA ARG A 5 -17.88 -5.57 -11.28
C ARG A 5 -16.96 -6.76 -11.07
N VAL A 6 -17.07 -7.78 -11.92
CA VAL A 6 -16.05 -8.83 -12.07
C VAL A 6 -14.82 -8.15 -12.67
N ILE A 7 -13.91 -7.68 -11.82
CA ILE A 7 -12.66 -7.04 -12.25
C ILE A 7 -11.66 -8.16 -12.48
N ARG A 8 -11.40 -8.52 -13.74
CA ARG A 8 -10.28 -9.39 -14.12
C ARG A 8 -9.09 -8.52 -14.49
N PRO A 9 -7.85 -8.92 -14.15
CA PRO A 9 -6.67 -8.27 -14.68
C PRO A 9 -6.73 -8.23 -16.21
N ILE A 10 -6.42 -7.07 -16.77
CA ILE A 10 -6.18 -6.91 -18.22
C ILE A 10 -5.00 -7.81 -18.62
N GLN A 11 -4.99 -8.29 -19.87
CA GLN A 11 -3.83 -9.04 -20.36
C GLN A 11 -2.56 -8.19 -20.20
N HIS A 12 -1.45 -8.84 -19.84
CA HIS A 12 -0.14 -8.20 -19.63
C HIS A 12 -0.10 -7.12 -18.54
N HIS A 13 -1.00 -7.14 -17.55
CA HIS A 13 -1.06 -6.12 -16.49
C HIS A 13 0.28 -5.84 -15.80
N ALA A 14 1.06 -6.88 -15.48
CA ALA A 14 2.38 -6.73 -14.88
C ALA A 14 3.36 -5.95 -15.78
N ALA A 15 3.30 -6.17 -17.11
CA ALA A 15 4.14 -5.44 -18.06
C ALA A 15 3.78 -3.95 -18.11
N ASN A 16 2.48 -3.61 -18.07
CA ASN A 16 2.03 -2.23 -18.05
C ASN A 16 2.49 -1.50 -16.77
N ILE A 17 2.43 -2.17 -15.61
CA ILE A 17 2.96 -1.62 -14.36
C ILE A 17 4.47 -1.44 -14.49
N GLU A 18 5.19 -2.42 -15.04
CA GLU A 18 6.63 -2.32 -15.24
C GLU A 18 7.04 -1.15 -16.15
N GLU A 19 6.27 -0.83 -17.19
CA GLU A 19 6.52 0.33 -18.04
C GLU A 19 6.46 1.64 -17.23
N ILE A 20 5.44 1.80 -16.37
CA ILE A 20 5.31 2.94 -15.47
C ILE A 20 6.47 2.98 -14.45
N LEU A 21 6.89 1.82 -13.94
CA LEU A 21 7.95 1.73 -12.94
C LEU A 21 9.32 2.09 -13.50
N ARG A 22 9.59 1.77 -14.77
CA ARG A 22 10.85 2.04 -15.47
C ARG A 22 11.00 3.50 -15.91
N ASP A 23 9.89 4.18 -16.19
CA ASP A 23 9.92 5.55 -16.65
C ASP A 23 10.26 6.52 -15.49
N PRO A 24 11.39 7.25 -15.56
CA PRO A 24 11.79 8.18 -14.52
C PRO A 24 10.79 9.35 -14.33
N GLY A 25 10.00 9.69 -15.35
CA GLY A 25 8.93 10.67 -15.28
C GLY A 25 7.82 10.31 -14.29
N PHE A 26 7.67 9.02 -13.98
CA PHE A 26 6.68 8.50 -13.03
C PHE A 26 7.27 8.07 -11.68
N ASN A 27 8.48 8.55 -11.32
CA ASN A 27 9.12 8.22 -10.03
C ASN A 27 8.30 8.60 -8.77
N HIS A 28 7.29 9.46 -8.94
CA HIS A 28 6.39 9.94 -7.90
C HIS A 28 5.12 9.08 -7.76
N LEU A 29 4.91 8.09 -8.64
CA LEU A 29 3.80 7.14 -8.53
C LEU A 29 4.17 5.96 -7.64
N TYR A 30 3.23 5.51 -6.82
CA TYR A 30 3.37 4.36 -5.94
C TYR A 30 2.13 3.48 -6.09
N PHE A 31 2.30 2.17 -5.91
CA PHE A 31 1.25 1.18 -6.10
C PHE A 31 0.89 0.57 -4.75
N ASP A 32 -0.39 0.49 -4.42
CA ASP A 32 -0.86 -0.30 -3.29
C ASP A 32 -1.28 -1.69 -3.75
N ILE A 33 -0.87 -2.71 -3.00
CA ILE A 33 -1.41 -4.06 -3.08
C ILE A 33 -2.30 -4.26 -1.86
N SER A 34 -3.59 -3.99 -2.03
CA SER A 34 -4.57 -4.03 -0.97
C SER A 34 -5.77 -4.90 -1.35
N TRP A 35 -6.63 -5.21 -0.37
CA TRP A 35 -7.89 -5.93 -0.58
C TRP A 35 -7.74 -7.43 -0.91
N ASN A 36 -8.73 -8.21 -0.49
CA ASN A 36 -8.78 -9.65 -0.73
C ASN A 36 -9.01 -10.01 -2.21
N GLU A 37 -9.68 -9.15 -2.98
CA GLU A 37 -9.90 -9.40 -4.42
C GLU A 37 -8.61 -9.32 -5.24
N VAL A 38 -7.70 -8.40 -4.92
CA VAL A 38 -6.38 -8.33 -5.57
C VAL A 38 -5.54 -9.55 -5.19
N ALA A 39 -5.59 -9.97 -3.93
CA ALA A 39 -4.88 -11.15 -3.44
C ALA A 39 -5.18 -12.39 -4.30
N LYS A 40 -6.46 -12.63 -4.63
CA LYS A 40 -6.89 -13.78 -5.44
C LYS A 40 -6.19 -13.89 -6.79
N TYR A 41 -5.84 -12.77 -7.40
CA TYR A 41 -5.12 -12.75 -8.69
C TYR A 41 -3.62 -12.89 -8.52
N ILE A 42 -3.05 -12.28 -7.48
CA ILE A 42 -1.62 -12.41 -7.18
C ILE A 42 -1.29 -13.86 -6.83
N ILE A 43 -2.12 -14.52 -6.03
CA ILE A 43 -1.89 -15.89 -5.56
C ILE A 43 -2.64 -16.96 -6.38
N SER A 44 -3.15 -16.63 -7.57
CA SER A 44 -3.95 -17.58 -8.37
C SER A 44 -3.13 -18.76 -8.90
N SER A 45 -1.82 -18.57 -9.07
CA SER A 45 -0.88 -19.63 -9.45
C SER A 45 0.55 -19.30 -8.96
N PRO A 46 1.45 -20.30 -8.90
CA PRO A 46 2.87 -20.05 -8.60
C PRO A 46 3.51 -19.04 -9.55
N GLU A 47 3.16 -19.07 -10.84
CA GLU A 47 3.68 -18.16 -11.86
C GLU A 47 3.21 -16.72 -11.63
N ALA A 48 1.92 -16.51 -11.34
CA ALA A 48 1.37 -15.18 -11.04
C ALA A 48 2.02 -14.59 -9.78
N THR A 49 2.20 -15.43 -8.75
CA THR A 49 2.84 -15.03 -7.49
C THR A 49 4.29 -14.64 -7.75
N LYS A 50 5.02 -15.45 -8.54
CA LYS A 50 6.41 -15.20 -8.90
C LYS A 50 6.58 -13.93 -9.73
N ILE A 51 5.74 -13.70 -10.73
CA ILE A 51 5.78 -12.47 -11.54
C ILE A 51 5.61 -11.24 -10.64
N THR A 52 4.65 -11.28 -9.71
CA THR A 52 4.42 -10.19 -8.77
C THR A 52 5.62 -9.98 -7.85
N ALA A 53 6.19 -11.06 -7.31
CA ALA A 53 7.39 -11.00 -6.47
C ALA A 53 8.59 -10.41 -7.22
N ASP A 54 8.83 -10.85 -8.46
CA ASP A 54 9.94 -10.38 -9.29
C ASP A 54 9.83 -8.87 -9.57
N VAL A 55 8.62 -8.34 -9.78
CA VAL A 55 8.39 -6.89 -9.95
C VAL A 55 8.66 -6.14 -8.65
N ILE A 56 8.14 -6.62 -7.51
CA ILE A 56 8.32 -5.96 -6.20
C ILE A 56 9.80 -5.95 -5.80
N ASN A 57 10.52 -7.07 -5.96
CA ASN A 57 11.95 -7.15 -5.66
C ASN A 57 12.77 -6.19 -6.54
N ARG A 58 12.37 -5.98 -7.81
CA ARG A 58 13.04 -5.04 -8.72
C ARG A 58 12.77 -3.58 -8.38
N TYR A 59 11.61 -3.26 -7.81
CA TYR A 59 11.20 -1.88 -7.47
C TYR A 59 10.70 -1.78 -6.02
N PRO A 60 11.55 -2.09 -5.04
CA PRO A 60 11.10 -2.34 -3.66
C PRO A 60 10.54 -1.08 -2.99
N ASP A 61 10.92 0.11 -3.44
CA ASP A 61 10.48 1.39 -2.88
C ASP A 61 9.13 1.89 -3.46
N ARG A 62 8.52 1.12 -4.37
CA ARG A 62 7.37 1.57 -5.19
C ARG A 62 6.04 0.94 -4.81
N PHE A 63 6.03 -0.02 -3.87
CA PHE A 63 4.85 -0.74 -3.44
C PHE A 63 4.49 -0.53 -1.97
N LEU A 64 3.20 -0.54 -1.67
CA LEU A 64 2.63 -0.48 -0.31
C LEU A 64 1.66 -1.65 -0.12
N PHE A 65 1.46 -2.08 1.13
CA PHE A 65 0.43 -3.05 1.48
C PHE A 65 -0.60 -2.43 2.43
N GLY A 66 -1.88 -2.82 2.25
CA GLY A 66 -2.97 -2.52 3.19
C GLY A 66 -4.02 -3.63 3.15
N THR A 67 -4.67 -3.91 4.27
CA THR A 67 -5.69 -4.99 4.29
C THR A 67 -6.97 -4.61 3.55
N ASP A 68 -7.29 -3.31 3.51
CA ASP A 68 -8.57 -2.76 3.03
C ASP A 68 -9.80 -3.39 3.73
N GLU A 69 -9.60 -3.93 4.94
CA GLU A 69 -10.66 -4.51 5.75
C GLU A 69 -11.36 -3.39 6.53
N VAL A 70 -12.63 -3.14 6.20
CA VAL A 70 -13.49 -2.14 6.85
C VAL A 70 -14.34 -2.81 7.92
N ALA A 71 -14.47 -2.15 9.09
CA ALA A 71 -15.38 -2.55 10.17
C ALA A 71 -15.20 -4.01 10.65
N HIS A 72 -13.95 -4.45 10.81
CA HIS A 72 -13.62 -5.74 11.41
C HIS A 72 -13.97 -5.77 12.90
N ARG A 73 -14.40 -6.94 13.40
CA ARG A 73 -14.83 -7.13 14.80
C ARG A 73 -13.69 -7.59 15.70
N ASP A 74 -12.64 -8.16 15.11
CA ASP A 74 -11.50 -8.73 15.80
C ASP A 74 -10.24 -8.67 14.94
N TRP A 75 -9.10 -9.03 15.54
CA TRP A 75 -7.81 -9.05 14.87
C TRP A 75 -7.73 -10.12 13.76
N ALA A 76 -8.37 -11.27 13.95
CA ALA A 76 -8.31 -12.37 12.99
C ALA A 76 -8.95 -11.96 11.66
N SER A 77 -10.10 -11.29 11.71
CA SER A 77 -10.79 -10.74 10.54
C SER A 77 -9.96 -9.63 9.87
N TYR A 78 -9.34 -8.73 10.65
CA TYR A 78 -8.48 -7.69 10.10
C TYR A 78 -7.23 -8.23 9.39
N SER A 79 -6.54 -9.18 10.02
CA SER A 79 -5.26 -9.71 9.55
C SER A 79 -5.39 -10.80 8.48
N ARG A 80 -6.61 -11.29 8.22
CA ARG A 80 -6.86 -12.34 7.22
C ARG A 80 -6.24 -12.01 5.86
N VAL A 81 -6.45 -10.80 5.34
CA VAL A 81 -5.91 -10.39 4.04
C VAL A 81 -4.38 -10.44 4.06
N PHE A 82 -3.74 -9.97 5.13
CA PHE A 82 -2.29 -10.04 5.25
C PHE A 82 -1.78 -11.48 5.09
N TYR A 83 -2.45 -12.46 5.69
CA TYR A 83 -2.08 -13.88 5.56
C TYR A 83 -2.45 -14.51 4.22
N MET A 84 -3.46 -13.98 3.50
CA MET A 84 -3.73 -14.43 2.12
C MET A 84 -2.54 -14.18 1.20
N TYR A 85 -1.79 -13.10 1.43
CA TYR A 85 -0.58 -12.77 0.67
C TYR A 85 0.66 -13.57 1.10
N GLN A 86 0.56 -14.52 2.05
CA GLN A 86 1.71 -15.30 2.53
C GLN A 86 2.54 -15.96 1.40
N PRO A 87 1.93 -16.53 0.33
CA PRO A 87 2.69 -17.05 -0.80
C PRO A 87 3.58 -15.99 -1.47
N LEU A 88 3.10 -14.74 -1.59
CA LEU A 88 3.90 -13.64 -2.10
C LEU A 88 5.02 -13.28 -1.13
N TRP A 89 4.71 -13.13 0.17
CA TRP A 89 5.71 -12.75 1.18
C TRP A 89 6.89 -13.71 1.26
N ASN A 90 6.65 -15.00 1.01
CA ASN A 90 7.67 -16.03 1.02
C ASN A 90 8.66 -15.93 -0.16
N LEU A 91 8.32 -15.17 -1.21
CA LEU A 91 9.16 -15.00 -2.41
C LEU A 91 9.89 -13.65 -2.44
N LEU A 92 9.62 -12.75 -1.49
CA LEU A 92 10.26 -11.44 -1.45
C LEU A 92 11.62 -11.50 -0.76
N ASP A 93 12.56 -10.70 -1.27
CA ASP A 93 13.80 -10.43 -0.57
C ASP A 93 13.49 -9.72 0.76
N ALA A 94 14.39 -9.86 1.75
CA ALA A 94 14.17 -9.29 3.08
C ALA A 94 13.91 -7.77 3.04
N ASP A 95 14.67 -7.04 2.21
CA ASP A 95 14.52 -5.59 2.00
C ASP A 95 13.16 -5.25 1.35
N ALA A 96 12.82 -5.93 0.24
CA ALA A 96 11.56 -5.72 -0.46
C ALA A 96 10.34 -6.03 0.43
N SER A 97 10.42 -7.11 1.22
CA SER A 97 9.38 -7.50 2.18
C SER A 97 9.19 -6.44 3.27
N ALA A 98 10.28 -5.94 3.85
CA ALA A 98 10.21 -4.88 4.87
C ALA A 98 9.60 -3.59 4.31
N LYS A 99 10.00 -3.21 3.10
CA LYS A 99 9.53 -2.00 2.40
C LYS A 99 8.06 -2.06 2.06
N VAL A 100 7.60 -3.11 1.37
CA VAL A 100 6.20 -3.20 0.95
C VAL A 100 5.24 -3.34 2.15
N ARG A 101 5.65 -4.07 3.19
CA ARG A 101 4.79 -4.34 4.35
C ARG A 101 4.72 -3.19 5.35
N ARG A 102 5.69 -2.27 5.35
CA ARG A 102 5.78 -1.21 6.36
C ARG A 102 6.57 0.01 5.94
N GLU A 103 7.80 -0.15 5.49
CA GLU A 103 8.76 0.97 5.50
C GLU A 103 8.46 2.01 4.44
N ASN A 104 7.89 1.63 3.29
CA ASN A 104 7.41 2.58 2.30
C ASN A 104 6.25 3.43 2.84
N TYR A 105 5.34 2.82 3.60
CA TYR A 105 4.26 3.57 4.25
C TYR A 105 4.84 4.61 5.20
N VAL A 106 5.74 4.20 6.11
CA VAL A 106 6.40 5.10 7.07
C VAL A 106 7.09 6.24 6.33
N ARG A 107 7.95 5.92 5.35
CA ARG A 107 8.70 6.91 4.57
C ARG A 107 7.79 7.92 3.87
N LEU A 108 6.70 7.49 3.26
CA LEU A 108 5.82 8.35 2.47
C LEU A 108 4.86 9.15 3.34
N PHE A 109 4.14 8.48 4.25
CA PHE A 109 3.07 9.12 5.01
C PHE A 109 3.60 9.95 6.18
N ASP A 110 4.71 9.58 6.82
CA ASP A 110 5.29 10.43 7.86
C ASP A 110 5.91 11.69 7.26
N ALA A 111 6.58 11.56 6.11
CA ALA A 111 7.07 12.73 5.37
C ALA A 111 5.93 13.63 4.90
N ALA A 112 4.83 13.05 4.39
CA ALA A 112 3.63 13.80 4.01
C ALA A 112 3.02 14.53 5.21
N ARG A 113 2.89 13.85 6.36
CA ARG A 113 2.39 14.45 7.61
C ARG A 113 3.18 15.68 8.00
N GLN A 114 4.51 15.60 7.99
CA GLN A 114 5.35 16.75 8.33
C GLN A 114 5.14 17.92 7.35
N LYS A 115 5.06 17.65 6.04
CA LYS A 115 4.81 18.67 5.01
C LYS A 115 3.46 19.36 5.23
N VAL A 116 2.41 18.58 5.51
CA VAL A 116 1.07 19.12 5.79
C VAL A 116 1.08 19.99 7.05
N ARG A 117 1.70 19.54 8.15
CA ARG A 117 1.81 20.35 9.38
C ARG A 117 2.61 21.65 9.18
N ASN A 118 3.62 21.63 8.33
CA ASN A 118 4.35 22.86 7.96
C ASN A 118 3.46 23.81 7.17
N TRP A 119 2.72 23.28 6.19
CA TRP A 119 1.77 24.07 5.41
C TRP A 119 0.68 24.67 6.28
N GLU A 120 0.06 23.90 7.18
CA GLU A 120 -0.97 24.39 8.10
C GLU A 120 -0.46 25.53 8.98
N ARG A 121 0.75 25.42 9.54
CA ARG A 121 1.36 26.50 10.34
C ARG A 121 1.59 27.78 9.55
N ALA A 122 1.97 27.65 8.28
CA ALA A 122 2.22 28.80 7.41
C ALA A 122 0.93 29.48 6.92
N HIS A 123 -0.21 28.78 6.93
CA HIS A 123 -1.48 29.24 6.35
C HIS A 123 -2.64 29.27 7.36
N ALA A 124 -2.36 29.09 8.66
CA ALA A 124 -3.38 29.20 9.70
C ALA A 124 -3.92 30.64 9.75
N VAL A 125 -5.24 30.80 9.68
CA VAL A 125 -5.90 32.09 9.91
C VAL A 125 -5.88 32.39 11.41
N PRO A 126 -5.35 33.54 11.86
CA PRO A 126 -5.39 33.91 13.27
C PRO A 126 -6.84 33.95 13.78
N GLY A 127 -7.17 33.14 14.80
CA GLY A 127 -8.46 33.15 15.48
C GLY A 127 -9.42 31.99 15.20
N THR A 128 -9.11 31.05 14.30
CA THR A 128 -9.97 29.88 14.01
C THR A 128 -9.46 28.56 14.59
N GLY A 129 -8.51 28.61 15.52
CA GLY A 129 -7.89 27.42 16.12
C GLY A 129 -8.89 26.62 16.95
N VAL A 130 -9.37 25.49 16.42
CA VAL A 130 -9.86 24.40 17.27
C VAL A 130 -8.68 23.95 18.13
N ALA A 131 -8.82 24.05 19.45
CA ALA A 131 -7.78 23.64 20.39
C ALA A 131 -7.34 22.20 20.12
N PRO A 132 -6.04 21.86 20.25
CA PRO A 132 -5.60 20.48 20.12
C PRO A 132 -6.31 19.65 21.19
N SER A 133 -7.00 18.58 20.81
CA SER A 133 -7.58 17.67 21.81
C SER A 133 -6.44 17.09 22.63
N ALA A 134 -6.48 17.30 23.94
CA ALA A 134 -5.55 16.67 24.88
C ALA A 134 -5.62 15.16 24.67
N VAL A 135 -4.48 14.57 24.27
CA VAL A 135 -4.31 13.12 24.27
C VAL A 135 -4.32 12.70 25.74
N ALA A 136 -5.40 12.04 26.17
CA ALA A 136 -5.48 11.43 27.47
C ALA A 136 -4.48 10.27 27.53
N THR A 137 -3.47 10.41 28.37
CA THR A 137 -2.62 9.30 28.82
C THR A 137 -3.45 8.40 29.75
N HIS A 138 -3.62 7.14 29.35
CA HIS A 138 -3.97 6.02 30.21
C HIS A 138 -2.94 4.92 30.03
#